data_AF-A0A212PH78-F1
#
_entry.id   AF-A0A212PH78-F1
#
_cell.length_a   1.000
_cell.length_b   1.000
_cell.length_c   1.000
_cell.angle_alpha   90.00
_cell.angle_beta   90.00
_cell.angle_gamma   90.00
#
_symmetry.space_group_name_H-M   'P 1'
#
loop_
_entity.id
_entity.type
_entity.pdbx_description
1 polymer ?
#
loop_
_entity_poly.entity_id
_entity_poly.type
_entity_poly.pdbx_seq_one_letter_code
_entity_poly.pdbx_strand_id
1 'polypeptide(L)'
;MRRMVASVTVLALAVAGGCTDRIDPTMGLQELESMERKFTGAVKVAEVTPRATLVAHVQHLQLIQQELGRVATSDCLKDAKQSLDRHMGLTIEALLSFIKNDNAERDRHLQESRGELEAYRRNVQKCGQ
;
A
#
# COMPACT_ATOMS: atom_id res chain seq x y z
N MET A 1 -12.79 4.59 -72.72
CA MET A 1 -13.30 5.51 -71.66
C MET A 1 -12.44 5.31 -70.41
N ARG A 2 -11.91 6.40 -69.84
CA ARG A 2 -11.64 6.71 -68.40
C ARG A 2 -11.40 5.50 -67.46
N ARG A 3 -10.40 5.42 -66.58
CA ARG A 3 -9.50 6.39 -65.93
C ARG A 3 -8.45 5.58 -65.15
N MET A 4 -7.23 6.13 -65.03
CA MET A 4 -6.24 5.80 -63.98
C MET A 4 -6.85 5.90 -62.58
N VAL A 5 -6.45 5.03 -61.66
CA VAL A 5 -6.17 5.41 -60.26
C VAL A 5 -5.00 4.55 -59.75
N ALA A 6 -3.81 5.13 -59.75
CA ALA A 6 -2.72 4.75 -58.86
C ALA A 6 -3.00 5.38 -57.49
N SER A 7 -2.90 4.62 -56.40
CA SER A 7 -2.90 5.10 -55.00
C SER A 7 -3.21 3.92 -54.07
N VAL A 8 -2.60 3.68 -52.91
CA VAL A 8 -1.60 4.40 -52.12
C VAL A 8 -0.95 3.33 -51.25
N THR A 9 0.38 3.34 -51.17
CA THR A 9 1.16 2.65 -50.15
C THR A 9 0.82 3.26 -48.78
N VAL A 10 0.11 2.55 -47.91
CA VAL A 10 -0.10 3.02 -46.52
C VAL A 10 0.92 2.36 -45.61
N LEU A 11 1.98 3.14 -45.41
CA LEU A 11 2.87 3.26 -44.25
C LEU A 11 2.55 2.38 -43.03
N ALA A 12 3.57 1.63 -42.62
CA ALA A 12 3.67 1.02 -41.30
C ALA A 12 3.60 2.09 -40.19
N LEU A 13 2.65 1.93 -39.27
CA LEU A 13 2.62 2.67 -38.00
C LEU A 13 3.45 1.92 -36.96
N ALA A 14 4.76 2.13 -37.01
CA ALA A 14 5.61 1.88 -35.85
C ALA A 14 5.41 3.05 -34.87
N VAL A 15 4.40 2.93 -33.99
CA VAL A 15 4.29 3.83 -32.84
C VAL A 15 5.26 3.34 -31.77
N ALA A 16 6.57 3.53 -32.03
CA ALA A 16 7.58 3.57 -30.99
C ALA A 16 7.57 4.97 -30.36
N GLY A 17 6.40 5.35 -29.83
CA GLY A 17 6.27 6.49 -28.92
C GLY A 17 6.67 6.01 -27.54
N GLY A 18 7.98 5.91 -27.29
CA GLY A 18 8.49 5.77 -25.94
C GLY A 18 8.16 7.06 -25.18
N CYS A 19 7.04 7.07 -24.45
CA CYS A 19 6.87 8.00 -23.33
C CYS A 19 7.93 7.64 -22.28
N THR A 20 9.13 8.17 -22.42
CA THR A 20 10.05 8.27 -21.28
C THR A 20 9.58 9.43 -20.41
N ASP A 21 8.36 9.31 -19.87
CA ASP A 21 8.05 10.05 -18.65
C ASP A 21 9.02 9.50 -17.62
N ARG A 22 9.90 10.36 -17.12
CA ARG A 22 10.67 10.07 -15.91
C ARG A 22 9.65 9.93 -14.80
N ILE A 23 9.13 8.72 -14.61
CA ILE A 23 8.23 8.39 -13.49
C ILE A 23 9.03 8.68 -12.23
N ASP A 24 8.58 9.67 -11.47
CA ASP A 24 9.19 10.06 -10.21
C ASP A 24 9.21 8.83 -9.28
N PRO A 25 10.40 8.32 -8.90
CA PRO A 25 10.50 7.15 -8.02
C PRO A 25 9.87 7.41 -6.64
N THR A 26 9.68 8.68 -6.27
CA THR A 26 9.07 9.10 -5.00
C THR A 26 7.57 9.33 -5.08
N MET A 27 6.94 9.16 -6.25
CA MET A 27 5.49 9.29 -6.42
C MET A 27 4.74 8.35 -5.44
N GLY A 28 3.93 8.93 -4.56
CA GLY A 28 3.17 8.20 -3.54
C GLY A 28 3.88 8.09 -2.19
N LEU A 29 5.11 8.59 -2.03
CA LEU A 29 5.86 8.49 -0.77
C LEU A 29 5.16 9.25 0.36
N GLN A 30 4.77 10.50 0.12
CA GLN A 30 4.12 11.34 1.14
C GLN A 30 2.78 10.74 1.57
N GLU A 31 2.03 10.15 0.63
CA GLU A 31 0.79 9.44 0.89
C GLU A 31 1.03 8.20 1.75
N LEU A 32 2.04 7.38 1.44
CA LEU A 32 2.40 6.21 2.26
C LEU A 32 2.77 6.59 3.70
N GLU A 33 3.61 7.62 3.87
CA GLU A 33 3.98 8.10 5.21
C GLU A 33 2.77 8.67 5.96
N SER A 34 1.87 9.35 5.26
CA SER A 34 0.61 9.84 5.82
C SER A 34 -0.26 8.68 6.31
N MET A 35 -0.36 7.61 5.52
CA MET A 35 -1.10 6.40 5.90
C MET A 35 -0.47 5.69 7.10
N GLU A 36 0.86 5.57 7.16
CA GLU A 36 1.56 5.02 8.32
C GLU A 36 1.25 5.82 9.60
N ARG A 37 1.34 7.16 9.54
CA ARG A 37 1.04 8.02 10.69
C ARG A 37 -0.42 7.91 11.11
N LYS A 38 -1.35 7.93 10.15
CA LYS A 38 -2.79 7.80 10.40
C LYS A 38 -3.10 6.48 11.09
N PHE A 39 -2.57 5.38 10.56
CA PHE A 39 -2.76 4.05 11.13
C PHE A 39 -2.14 3.94 12.53
N THR A 40 -0.89 4.36 12.70
CA THR A 40 -0.20 4.34 14.00
C THR A 40 -0.94 5.16 15.05
N GLY A 41 -1.49 6.32 14.67
CA GLY A 41 -2.33 7.12 15.55
C GLY A 41 -3.60 6.38 15.99
N ALA A 42 -4.28 5.72 15.05
CA ALA A 42 -5.47 4.93 15.35
C ALA A 42 -5.17 3.69 16.22
N VAL A 43 -4.03 3.02 16.00
CA VAL A 43 -3.57 1.88 16.82
C VAL A 43 -3.37 2.30 18.27
N LYS A 44 -2.72 3.45 18.53
CA LYS A 44 -2.54 3.96 19.90
C LYS A 44 -3.86 4.14 20.65
N VAL A 45 -4.90 4.59 19.95
CA VAL A 45 -6.25 4.70 20.53
C VAL A 45 -6.82 3.30 20.82
N ALA A 46 -6.65 2.36 19.89
CA ALA A 46 -7.11 0.98 20.05
C ALA A 46 -6.43 0.26 21.23
N GLU A 47 -5.12 0.44 21.42
CA GLU A 47 -4.34 -0.19 22.50
C GLU A 47 -4.79 0.21 23.91
N VAL A 48 -5.29 1.44 24.07
CA VAL A 48 -5.82 1.92 25.36
C VAL A 48 -7.33 1.70 25.52
N THR A 49 -7.98 1.16 24.49
CA THR A 49 -9.43 0.93 24.51
C THR A 49 -9.76 -0.39 25.21
N PRO A 50 -10.76 -0.42 26.11
CA PRO A 50 -11.22 -1.67 26.71
C PRO A 50 -11.66 -2.70 25.66
N ARG A 51 -11.36 -3.98 25.93
CA ARG A 51 -11.67 -5.10 25.02
C ARG A 51 -13.12 -5.12 24.53
N ALA A 52 -14.07 -4.77 25.40
CA ALA A 52 -15.51 -4.78 25.10
C ALA A 52 -15.93 -3.77 23.99
N THR A 53 -15.16 -2.70 23.79
CA THR A 53 -15.46 -1.64 22.80
C THR A 53 -14.45 -1.59 21.65
N LEU A 54 -13.43 -2.47 21.68
CA LEU A 54 -12.32 -2.46 20.73
C LEU A 54 -12.74 -2.76 19.28
N VAL A 55 -13.85 -3.48 19.07
CA VAL A 55 -14.35 -3.87 17.74
C VAL A 55 -14.56 -2.66 16.83
N ALA A 56 -15.10 -1.56 17.34
CA ALA A 56 -15.33 -0.35 16.53
C ALA A 56 -14.00 0.29 16.06
N HIS A 57 -12.96 0.24 16.90
CA HIS A 57 -11.64 0.74 16.53
C HIS A 57 -10.95 -0.17 15.51
N VAL A 58 -11.16 -1.49 15.61
CA VAL A 58 -10.68 -2.43 14.59
C VAL A 58 -11.33 -2.16 13.23
N GLN A 59 -12.64 -1.89 13.19
CA GLN A 59 -13.31 -1.49 11.94
C GLN A 59 -12.72 -0.21 11.35
N HIS A 60 -12.42 0.78 12.17
CA HIS A 60 -11.76 2.00 11.71
C HIS A 60 -10.35 1.72 11.15
N LEU A 61 -9.57 0.85 11.79
CA LEU A 61 -8.26 0.43 11.29
C LEU A 61 -8.36 -0.30 9.94
N GLN A 62 -9.36 -1.17 9.76
CA GLN A 62 -9.63 -1.84 8.49
C GLN A 62 -9.96 -0.84 7.37
N LEU A 63 -10.70 0.23 7.67
CA LEU A 63 -10.97 1.30 6.70
C LEU A 63 -9.68 2.02 6.28
N ILE A 64 -8.79 2.32 7.23
CA ILE A 64 -7.47 2.92 6.93
C ILE A 64 -6.65 1.98 6.02
N GLN A 65 -6.64 0.68 6.30
CA GLN A 65 -5.96 -0.29 5.44
C GLN A 65 -6.56 -0.33 4.02
N GLN A 66 -7.89 -0.29 3.90
CA GLN A 66 -8.55 -0.21 2.59
C GLN A 66 -8.20 1.06 1.82
N GLU A 67 -8.06 2.19 2.52
CA GLU A 67 -7.59 3.45 1.93
C GLU A 67 -6.15 3.34 1.42
N LEU A 68 -5.27 2.67 2.17
CA LEU A 68 -3.89 2.39 1.72
C LEU A 68 -3.91 1.63 0.39
N GLY A 69 -4.82 0.65 0.24
CA GLY A 69 -5.01 -0.09 -1.01
C GLY A 69 -5.21 0.80 -2.24
N ARG A 70 -5.79 2.00 -2.07
CA ARG A 70 -6.06 2.98 -3.15
C ARG A 70 -4.90 3.94 -3.42
N VAL A 71 -3.89 4.00 -2.57
CA VAL A 71 -2.71 4.86 -2.79
C VAL A 71 -1.96 4.37 -4.03
N ALA A 72 -1.82 5.25 -5.02
CA ALA A 72 -0.98 5.01 -6.19
C ALA A 72 0.48 5.26 -5.81
N THR A 73 1.38 4.35 -6.21
CA THR A 73 2.81 4.44 -5.92
C THR A 73 3.60 4.19 -7.19
N SER A 74 4.82 4.73 -7.23
CA SER A 74 5.82 4.34 -8.23
C SER A 74 6.12 2.84 -8.16
N ASP A 75 6.75 2.30 -9.20
CA ASP A 75 7.22 0.90 -9.19
C ASP A 75 8.20 0.63 -8.05
N CYS A 76 9.06 1.60 -7.71
CA CYS A 76 10.01 1.48 -6.61
C CYS A 76 9.28 1.28 -5.27
N LEU A 77 8.21 2.04 -5.04
CA LEU A 77 7.48 2.04 -3.77
C LEU A 77 6.45 0.92 -3.61
N LYS A 78 6.29 0.02 -4.60
CA LYS A 78 5.36 -1.11 -4.52
C LYS A 78 5.64 -2.02 -3.33
N ASP A 79 6.89 -2.38 -3.11
CA ASP A 79 7.28 -3.26 -2.00
C ASP A 79 7.12 -2.57 -0.65
N ALA A 80 7.34 -1.26 -0.59
CA ALA A 80 7.05 -0.47 0.60
C ALA A 80 5.55 -0.50 0.91
N LYS A 81 4.68 -0.20 -0.06
CA LYS A 81 3.23 -0.27 0.10
C LYS A 81 2.76 -1.65 0.57
N GLN A 82 3.28 -2.73 -0.02
CA GLN A 82 2.93 -4.10 0.37
C GLN A 82 3.35 -4.43 1.81
N SER A 83 4.56 -4.02 2.21
CA SER A 83 5.05 -4.24 3.57
C SER A 83 4.20 -3.46 4.58
N LEU A 84 3.83 -2.20 4.25
CA LEU A 84 2.95 -1.40 5.09
C LEU A 84 1.55 -2.02 5.21
N ASP A 85 0.99 -2.51 4.10
CA ASP A 85 -0.32 -3.19 4.11
C ASP A 85 -0.31 -4.46 4.97
N ARG A 86 0.75 -5.28 4.87
CA ARG A 86 0.93 -6.45 5.74
C ARG A 86 1.08 -6.08 7.21
N HIS A 87 1.88 -5.06 7.51
CA HIS A 87 2.00 -4.53 8.87
C HIS A 87 0.63 -4.11 9.44
N MET A 88 -0.18 -3.40 8.64
CA MET A 88 -1.53 -3.00 9.04
C MET A 88 -2.43 -4.22 9.30
N GLY A 89 -2.45 -5.18 8.37
CA GLY A 89 -3.24 -6.40 8.48
C GLY A 89 -2.89 -7.23 9.71
N LEU A 90 -1.59 -7.48 9.94
CA LEU A 90 -1.13 -8.24 11.11
C LEU A 90 -1.45 -7.53 12.43
N THR A 91 -1.36 -6.19 12.46
CA THR A 91 -1.74 -5.42 13.65
C THR A 91 -3.24 -5.52 13.92
N ILE A 92 -4.08 -5.48 12.87
CA ILE A 92 -5.53 -5.70 12.97
C ILE A 92 -5.83 -7.11 13.49
N GLU A 93 -5.17 -8.14 12.94
CA GLU A 93 -5.33 -9.53 13.39
C GLU A 93 -4.88 -9.72 14.84
N ALA A 94 -3.81 -9.05 15.27
CA ALA A 94 -3.40 -9.06 16.67
C ALA A 94 -4.49 -8.52 17.61
N LEU A 95 -5.13 -7.40 17.23
CA LEU A 95 -6.24 -6.83 18.00
C LEU A 95 -7.46 -7.75 18.01
N LEU A 96 -7.75 -8.42 16.89
CA LEU A 96 -8.82 -9.43 16.81
C LEU A 96 -8.54 -10.64 17.70
N SER A 97 -7.31 -11.18 17.70
CA SER A 97 -6.91 -12.25 18.62
C SER A 97 -6.99 -11.80 20.08
N PHE A 98 -6.64 -10.55 20.39
CA PHE A 98 -6.83 -10.00 21.74
C PHE A 98 -8.31 -9.94 22.15
N ILE A 99 -9.22 -9.56 21.24
CA ILE A 99 -10.68 -9.58 21.48
C ILE A 99 -11.15 -11.01 21.79
N LYS A 100 -10.64 -11.99 21.04
CA LYS A 100 -10.92 -13.42 21.22
C LYS A 100 -10.26 -14.04 22.46
N ASN A 101 -9.46 -13.26 23.20
CA ASN A 101 -8.64 -13.71 24.33
C ASN A 101 -7.58 -14.76 23.95
N ASP A 102 -7.11 -14.74 22.70
CA ASP A 102 -5.98 -15.54 22.22
C ASP A 102 -4.70 -14.69 22.24
N ASN A 103 -4.00 -14.73 23.38
CA ASN A 103 -2.78 -13.94 23.57
C ASN A 103 -1.58 -14.51 22.80
N ALA A 104 -1.54 -15.83 22.57
CA ALA A 104 -0.43 -16.45 21.85
C ALA A 104 -0.46 -16.05 20.37
N GLU A 105 -1.63 -16.08 19.75
CA GLU A 105 -1.81 -15.64 18.38
C GLU A 105 -1.60 -14.12 18.24
N ARG A 106 -2.11 -13.33 19.19
CA ARG A 106 -1.83 -11.89 19.25
C ARG A 106 -0.33 -11.62 19.21
N ASP A 107 0.44 -12.28 20.08
CA ASP A 107 1.89 -12.03 20.19
C ASP A 107 2.65 -12.43 18.92
N ARG A 108 2.24 -13.52 18.28
CA ARG A 108 2.74 -13.93 16.96
C ARG A 108 2.49 -12.84 15.92
N HIS A 109 1.24 -12.38 15.79
CA HIS A 109 0.89 -11.33 14.82
C HIS A 109 1.63 -10.01 15.09
N LEU A 110 1.83 -9.62 16.35
CA LEU A 110 2.62 -8.43 16.69
C LEU A 110 4.11 -8.59 16.34
N GLN A 111 4.67 -9.79 16.51
CA GLN A 111 6.06 -10.06 16.12
C GLN A 111 6.24 -9.96 14.60
N GLU A 112 5.37 -10.61 13.82
CA GLU A 112 5.41 -10.55 12.36
C GLU A 112 5.16 -9.12 11.84
N SER A 113 4.20 -8.42 12.43
CA SER A 113 3.87 -7.03 12.12
C SER A 113 5.08 -6.09 12.25
N ARG A 114 5.92 -6.29 13.28
CA ARG A 114 7.17 -5.51 13.46
C ARG A 114 8.16 -5.75 12.33
N GLY A 115 8.31 -7.00 11.90
CA GLY A 115 9.18 -7.34 10.77
C GLY A 115 8.75 -6.66 9.46
N GLU A 116 7.45 -6.60 9.21
CA GLU A 116 6.88 -5.93 8.03
C GLU A 116 7.02 -4.40 8.12
N LEU A 117 6.90 -3.79 9.31
CA LEU A 117 7.16 -2.36 9.49
C LEU A 117 8.63 -2.01 9.21
N GLU A 118 9.57 -2.85 9.65
CA GLU A 118 10.98 -2.68 9.31
C GLU A 118 11.25 -2.86 7.81
N ALA A 119 10.56 -3.82 7.16
CA ALA A 119 10.65 -4.03 5.72
C ALA A 119 10.15 -2.80 4.95
N TYR A 120 9.01 -2.23 5.35
CA TYR A 120 8.50 -0.98 4.83
C TYR A 120 9.53 0.15 4.92
N ARG A 121 10.12 0.38 6.09
CA ARG A 121 11.14 1.44 6.29
C ARG A 121 12.36 1.23 5.39
N ARG A 122 12.85 0.01 5.28
CA ARG A 122 13.97 -0.32 4.37
C ARG A 122 13.60 -0.04 2.92
N ASN A 123 12.39 -0.38 2.49
CA ASN A 123 11.95 -0.19 1.11
C ASN A 123 11.71 1.29 0.78
N VAL A 124 11.17 2.08 1.71
CA VAL A 124 11.11 3.55 1.59
C VAL A 124 12.51 4.14 1.44
N GLN A 125 13.45 3.75 2.31
CA GLN A 125 14.82 4.27 2.28
C GLN A 125 15.53 3.97 0.95
N LYS A 126 15.30 2.81 0.35
CA LYS A 126 15.86 2.45 -0.97
C LYS A 126 15.34 3.34 -2.10
N CYS A 127 14.13 3.87 -1.99
CA CYS A 127 13.47 4.65 -3.05
C CYS A 127 13.55 6.17 -2.85
N GLY A 128 13.82 6.63 -1.63
CA GLY A 128 13.96 8.05 -1.28
C GLY A 128 15.39 8.60 -1.37
N GLN A 129 16.33 7.83 -1.95
CA GLN A 129 17.70 8.25 -2.24
C GLN A 129 17.87 8.66 -3.70
#